data_AF-A0A9P8NIK9-F1
#
_entry.id   AF-A0A9P8NIK9-F1
#
_cell.length_a   1.000
_cell.length_b   1.000
_cell.length_c   1.000
_cell.angle_alpha   90.00
_cell.angle_beta   90.00
_cell.angle_gamma   90.00
#
_symmetry.space_group_name_H-M   'P 1'
#
loop_
_entity.id
_entity.type
_entity.pdbx_description
1 polymer ?
#
loop_
_entity_poly.entity_id
_entity_poly.type
_entity_poly.pdbx_seq_one_letter_code
_entity_poly.pdbx_strand_id
1 'polypeptide(L)'
;MQVTEKKTVAIIGAGIFGLSLAVALRSKGYTVTVFDRNAYDETDYDPEGEDAQAASVDLNKILRASYGTKLHYQRLALESRQAWLACDKGRGISESRDQDDQRLFVNGGMLRVQPTDKLGELEKETLANLERDGLRHTQFVKSNPEDRQRAESLGWSGKLLNFEIPGTEPRQTYDAVLDSLAGFVRCSNACAYWHKIALADGVRFCFGKEGAVESLVKAPSTTEPGKEKVTGIRTEDGSLHTVDTVVVAAGSFSTQVLPELSYHLESSAGSVATFKIDRKQTDLWDKYSPDKFPVITWKATPRDKAGKDTGSIYVLPRTPQGYLKIGYRGIKFTNFQPAPKGTPFTQDGKWSVPLPVDQCKALPKPAIQAISEFVSIFLPEFEGVPFSSTKLCWYTDSLDNSFVIDYVPDYAENSVFVCTGGSGHGAKFLPVLGEHAADIFENGDKSKTYMRPLWRWRPEAQRRNGLEEGPGGRRDISHASFL
;
A
#
# COMPACT_ATOMS: atom_id res chain seq x y z
N MET A 1 -38.53 11.04 -9.99
CA MET A 1 -38.03 9.94 -9.15
C MET A 1 -37.59 10.54 -7.83
N GLN A 2 -38.29 10.25 -6.73
CA GLN A 2 -37.76 10.56 -5.40
C GLN A 2 -36.56 9.62 -5.18
N VAL A 3 -35.35 10.16 -5.26
CA VAL A 3 -34.17 9.45 -4.76
C VAL A 3 -34.33 9.45 -3.25
N THR A 4 -34.87 8.36 -2.68
CA THR A 4 -34.78 8.12 -1.24
C THR A 4 -33.30 7.97 -0.94
N GLU A 5 -32.66 9.00 -0.38
CA GLU A 5 -31.28 8.89 0.11
C GLU A 5 -31.17 7.65 1.00
N LYS A 6 -30.16 6.83 0.75
CA LYS A 6 -29.85 5.69 1.62
C LYS A 6 -29.31 6.21 2.96
N LYS A 7 -29.09 5.26 3.88
CA LYS A 7 -28.46 5.45 5.19
C LYS A 7 -27.23 6.37 5.17
N THR A 8 -26.97 7.00 6.30
CA THR A 8 -25.80 7.85 6.56
C THR A 8 -24.58 7.01 6.97
N VAL A 9 -23.40 7.35 6.43
CA VAL A 9 -22.15 6.63 6.69
C VAL A 9 -21.04 7.60 7.09
N ALA A 10 -20.40 7.34 8.24
CA ALA A 10 -19.16 8.00 8.63
C ALA A 10 -17.97 7.11 8.27
N ILE A 11 -17.00 7.61 7.50
CA ILE A 11 -15.76 6.89 7.17
C ILE A 11 -14.60 7.52 7.92
N ILE A 12 -13.90 6.75 8.74
CA ILE A 12 -12.74 7.20 9.51
C ILE A 12 -11.47 6.87 8.71
N GLY A 13 -10.84 7.89 8.14
CA GLY A 13 -9.61 7.84 7.36
C GLY A 13 -9.84 8.23 5.89
N ALA A 14 -9.20 9.32 5.46
CA ALA A 14 -9.20 9.83 4.08
C ALA A 14 -7.97 9.36 3.29
N GLY A 15 -7.49 8.15 3.56
CA GLY A 15 -6.46 7.47 2.78
C GLY A 15 -7.02 6.62 1.64
N ILE A 16 -6.21 5.72 1.09
CA ILE A 16 -6.57 4.86 -0.06
C ILE A 16 -7.92 4.14 0.13
N PHE A 17 -8.10 3.44 1.26
CA PHE A 17 -9.29 2.61 1.46
C PHE A 17 -10.54 3.47 1.65
N GLY A 18 -10.45 4.50 2.50
CA GLY A 18 -11.58 5.38 2.79
C GLY A 18 -12.01 6.22 1.60
N LEU A 19 -11.08 6.82 0.86
CA LEU A 19 -11.39 7.59 -0.36
C LEU A 19 -12.05 6.71 -1.44
N SER A 20 -11.49 5.52 -1.67
CA SER A 20 -12.04 4.59 -2.65
C SER A 20 -13.47 4.17 -2.28
N LEU A 21 -13.71 3.80 -1.02
CA LEU A 21 -15.03 3.43 -0.54
C LEU A 21 -16.01 4.60 -0.50
N ALA A 22 -15.56 5.81 -0.17
CA ALA A 22 -16.40 7.01 -0.12
C ALA A 22 -17.04 7.30 -1.49
N VAL A 23 -16.24 7.27 -2.56
CA VAL A 23 -16.72 7.45 -3.93
C VAL A 23 -17.74 6.36 -4.30
N ALA A 24 -17.42 5.09 -4.01
CA ALA A 24 -18.29 3.96 -4.34
C ALA A 24 -19.62 3.96 -3.55
N LEU A 25 -19.60 4.30 -2.26
CA LEU A 25 -20.85 4.41 -1.48
C LEU A 25 -21.67 5.62 -1.92
N ARG A 26 -21.02 6.74 -2.27
CA ARG A 26 -21.74 7.92 -2.75
C ARG A 26 -22.43 7.64 -4.09
N SER A 27 -21.77 6.97 -5.03
CA SER A 27 -22.37 6.56 -6.31
C SER A 27 -23.57 5.63 -6.14
N LYS A 28 -23.62 4.87 -5.03
CA LYS A 28 -24.73 3.99 -4.64
C LYS A 28 -25.86 4.68 -3.86
N GLY A 29 -25.79 6.00 -3.67
CA GLY A 29 -26.84 6.83 -3.08
C GLY A 29 -26.79 6.99 -1.55
N TYR A 30 -25.67 6.64 -0.91
CA TYR A 30 -25.46 6.89 0.52
C TYR A 30 -25.07 8.35 0.78
N THR A 31 -25.40 8.85 1.97
CA THR A 31 -24.91 10.13 2.48
C THR A 31 -23.62 9.89 3.27
N VAL A 32 -22.49 10.30 2.71
CA VAL A 32 -21.15 9.96 3.23
C VAL A 32 -20.46 11.20 3.80
N THR A 33 -19.91 11.06 5.01
CA THR A 33 -18.95 12.01 5.57
C THR A 33 -17.66 11.26 5.92
N VAL A 34 -16.51 11.79 5.50
CA VAL A 34 -15.17 11.24 5.78
C VAL A 34 -14.49 12.11 6.85
N PHE A 35 -13.88 11.46 7.83
CA PHE A 35 -13.20 12.09 8.96
C PHE A 35 -11.73 11.69 8.94
N ASP A 36 -10.79 12.64 8.92
CA ASP A 36 -9.37 12.36 9.07
C ASP A 36 -8.70 13.39 9.98
N ARG A 37 -7.72 12.94 10.77
CA ARG A 37 -6.97 13.82 11.68
C ARG A 37 -6.04 14.79 10.94
N ASN A 38 -5.67 14.48 9.70
CA ASN A 38 -4.76 15.30 8.91
C ASN A 38 -5.55 16.32 8.06
N ALA A 39 -5.02 17.53 7.91
CA ALA A 39 -5.59 18.59 7.08
C ALA A 39 -5.24 18.41 5.59
N TYR A 40 -5.83 17.40 4.93
CA TYR A 40 -5.52 17.10 3.53
C TYR A 40 -6.08 18.10 2.51
N ASP A 41 -7.07 18.89 2.91
CA ASP A 41 -7.54 20.06 2.19
C ASP A 41 -6.52 21.21 2.16
N GLU A 42 -5.71 21.35 3.20
CA GLU A 42 -4.63 22.35 3.28
C GLU A 42 -3.32 21.85 2.69
N THR A 43 -2.99 20.58 2.95
CA THR A 43 -1.69 19.99 2.59
C THR A 43 -1.66 19.36 1.19
N ASP A 44 -2.81 19.17 0.54
CA ASP A 44 -2.94 18.47 -0.76
C ASP A 44 -2.21 17.11 -0.79
N TYR A 45 -2.23 16.40 0.34
CA TYR A 45 -1.50 15.14 0.54
C TYR A 45 0.02 15.25 0.30
N ASP A 46 0.65 16.40 0.54
CA ASP A 46 2.08 16.60 0.31
C ASP A 46 2.95 15.60 1.10
N PRO A 47 3.74 14.75 0.42
CA PRO A 47 4.63 13.79 1.06
C PRO A 47 5.85 14.40 1.74
N GLU A 48 6.15 15.68 1.49
CA GLU A 48 7.24 16.43 2.15
C GLU A 48 6.76 17.24 3.36
N GLY A 49 5.46 17.25 3.65
CA GLY A 49 4.88 17.96 4.80
C GLY A 49 5.33 17.43 6.16
N GLU A 50 5.34 18.29 7.17
CA GLU A 50 5.89 17.99 8.51
C GLU A 50 5.17 16.82 9.22
N ASP A 51 3.86 16.69 9.03
CA ASP A 51 2.99 15.67 9.65
C ASP A 51 2.73 14.45 8.73
N ALA A 52 3.45 14.32 7.61
CA ALA A 52 3.19 13.31 6.60
C ALA A 52 3.57 11.89 7.08
N GLN A 53 2.68 11.23 7.82
CA GLN A 53 2.90 9.86 8.32
C GLN A 53 2.11 8.78 7.55
N ALA A 54 0.97 9.14 6.98
CA ALA A 54 0.07 8.16 6.37
C ALA A 54 0.74 7.37 5.24
N ALA A 55 0.45 6.07 5.15
CA ALA A 55 1.01 5.20 4.11
C ALA A 55 0.61 5.62 2.69
N SER A 56 -0.52 6.33 2.57
CA SER A 56 -1.10 6.89 1.35
C SER A 56 -0.41 8.18 0.89
N VAL A 57 0.25 8.89 1.81
CA VAL A 57 1.01 10.11 1.56
C VAL A 57 2.44 9.72 1.23
N ASP A 58 2.68 9.54 -0.07
CA ASP A 58 3.93 9.08 -0.65
C ASP A 58 4.07 9.57 -2.11
N LEU A 59 5.30 9.77 -2.57
CA LEU A 59 5.61 10.20 -3.94
C LEU A 59 5.08 9.21 -4.98
N ASN A 60 5.28 7.91 -4.75
CA ASN A 60 4.91 6.86 -5.70
C ASN A 60 4.75 5.49 -5.03
N LYS A 61 3.99 4.56 -5.61
CA LYS A 61 3.87 3.17 -5.12
C LYS A 61 3.85 2.20 -6.30
N ILE A 62 4.45 1.03 -6.13
CA ILE A 62 4.53 0.03 -7.20
C ILE A 62 3.14 -0.50 -7.56
N LEU A 63 2.83 -0.51 -8.85
CA LEU A 63 1.74 -1.28 -9.44
C LEU A 63 2.34 -2.45 -10.22
N ARG A 64 1.93 -3.68 -9.87
CA ARG A 64 2.32 -4.91 -10.56
C ARG A 64 1.26 -5.98 -10.39
N ALA A 65 1.18 -6.89 -11.35
CA ALA A 65 0.28 -8.05 -11.32
C ALA A 65 1.00 -9.37 -10.96
N SER A 66 2.32 -9.37 -10.84
CA SER A 66 3.13 -10.55 -10.50
C SER A 66 2.96 -11.01 -9.04
N TYR A 67 1.90 -11.76 -8.72
CA TYR A 67 1.60 -12.21 -7.35
C TYR A 67 2.03 -13.65 -7.03
N GLY A 68 2.79 -14.30 -7.92
CA GLY A 68 3.15 -15.71 -7.78
C GLY A 68 1.88 -16.57 -7.74
N THR A 69 1.67 -17.29 -6.65
CA THR A 69 0.52 -18.19 -6.49
C THR A 69 -0.77 -17.49 -6.06
N LYS A 70 -0.75 -16.20 -5.71
CA LYS A 70 -1.94 -15.45 -5.27
C LYS A 70 -2.71 -14.87 -6.48
N LEU A 71 -3.30 -15.76 -7.29
CA LEU A 71 -3.97 -15.39 -8.56
C LEU A 71 -5.13 -14.40 -8.41
N HIS A 72 -5.84 -14.41 -7.28
CA HIS A 72 -6.90 -13.44 -7.00
C HIS A 72 -6.37 -11.99 -6.96
N TYR A 73 -5.19 -11.77 -6.38
CA TYR A 73 -4.55 -10.45 -6.38
C TYR A 73 -3.90 -10.11 -7.71
N GLN A 74 -3.44 -11.10 -8.48
CA GLN A 74 -3.02 -10.89 -9.87
C GLN A 74 -4.18 -10.32 -10.69
N ARG A 75 -5.35 -10.97 -10.65
CA ARG A 75 -6.57 -10.51 -11.35
C ARG A 75 -7.01 -9.14 -10.87
N LEU A 76 -7.04 -8.89 -9.55
CA LEU A 76 -7.41 -7.59 -9.00
C LEU A 76 -6.43 -6.48 -9.42
N ALA A 77 -5.14 -6.81 -9.55
CA ALA A 77 -4.14 -5.83 -9.98
C ALA A 77 -4.24 -5.52 -11.48
N LEU A 78 -4.63 -6.49 -12.30
CA LEU A 78 -4.94 -6.27 -13.71
C LEU A 78 -6.20 -5.42 -13.88
N GLU A 79 -7.26 -5.71 -13.12
CA GLU A 79 -8.48 -4.89 -13.07
C GLU A 79 -8.14 -3.45 -12.68
N SER A 80 -7.38 -3.28 -11.58
CA SER A 80 -6.94 -1.97 -11.13
C SER A 80 -6.09 -1.24 -12.17
N ARG A 81 -5.18 -1.94 -12.85
CA ARG A 81 -4.38 -1.36 -13.93
C ARG A 81 -5.27 -0.80 -15.04
N GLN A 82 -6.30 -1.54 -15.46
CA GLN A 82 -7.23 -1.05 -16.48
C GLN A 82 -7.99 0.19 -15.99
N ALA A 83 -8.43 0.21 -14.73
CA ALA A 83 -9.11 1.35 -14.14
C ALA A 83 -8.21 2.60 -14.06
N TRP A 84 -6.92 2.44 -13.74
CA TRP A 84 -5.94 3.53 -13.78
C TRP A 84 -5.77 4.12 -15.18
N LEU A 85 -5.60 3.26 -16.20
CA LEU A 85 -5.47 3.71 -17.58
C LEU A 85 -6.76 4.39 -18.08
N ALA A 86 -7.93 3.87 -17.72
CA ALA A 86 -9.20 4.48 -18.03
C ALA A 86 -9.38 5.85 -17.36
N CYS A 87 -8.92 5.99 -16.10
CA CYS A 87 -8.95 7.25 -15.36
C CYS A 87 -8.10 8.33 -16.06
N ASP A 88 -6.84 8.03 -16.39
CA ASP A 88 -5.97 8.99 -17.07
C ASP A 88 -6.50 9.35 -18.48
N LYS A 89 -7.03 8.37 -19.22
CA LYS A 89 -7.71 8.62 -20.50
C LYS A 89 -8.93 9.52 -20.35
N GLY A 90 -9.77 9.29 -19.34
CA GLY A 90 -10.97 10.08 -19.05
C GLY A 90 -10.65 11.54 -18.66
N ARG A 91 -9.47 11.76 -18.08
CA ARG A 91 -8.91 13.09 -17.76
C ARG A 91 -8.28 13.79 -18.97
N GLY A 92 -8.31 13.18 -20.16
CA GLY A 92 -7.72 13.74 -21.38
C GLY A 92 -6.19 13.70 -21.40
N ILE A 93 -5.56 12.92 -20.52
CA ILE A 93 -4.10 12.83 -20.42
C ILE A 93 -3.63 11.76 -21.40
N SER A 94 -2.97 12.20 -22.47
CA SER A 94 -2.22 11.33 -23.37
C SER A 94 -0.84 11.00 -22.81
N GLU A 95 -0.18 9.97 -23.34
CA GLU A 95 1.24 9.69 -23.04
C GLU A 95 2.13 10.84 -23.56
N SER A 96 2.37 11.86 -22.72
CA SER A 96 3.29 12.96 -23.02
C SER A 96 4.63 12.77 -22.32
N ARG A 97 5.65 13.51 -22.78
CA ARG A 97 7.00 13.49 -22.20
C ARG A 97 7.01 14.04 -20.75
N ASP A 98 7.99 13.57 -19.99
CA ASP A 98 8.23 13.72 -18.55
C ASP A 98 7.96 15.07 -17.85
N GLN A 99 8.02 16.21 -18.54
CA GLN A 99 7.98 17.52 -17.87
C GLN A 99 6.59 17.95 -17.44
N ASP A 100 5.54 17.44 -18.10
CA ASP A 100 4.12 17.74 -17.81
C ASP A 100 3.31 16.45 -17.53
N ASP A 101 3.98 15.37 -17.13
CA ASP A 101 3.34 14.09 -16.91
C ASP A 101 2.44 14.08 -15.65
N GLN A 102 1.15 14.32 -15.88
CA GLN A 102 0.08 14.32 -14.88
C GLN A 102 -0.61 12.95 -14.72
N ARG A 103 -0.09 11.89 -15.36
CA ARG A 103 -0.63 10.53 -15.23
C ARG A 103 -0.56 10.08 -13.77
N LEU A 104 -1.65 9.50 -13.28
CA LEU A 104 -1.65 8.89 -11.96
C LEU A 104 -0.99 7.52 -11.99
N PHE A 105 -1.06 6.81 -13.10
CA PHE A 105 -0.30 5.58 -13.33
C PHE A 105 0.72 5.77 -14.44
N VAL A 106 1.99 5.57 -14.12
CA VAL A 106 3.09 5.60 -15.07
C VAL A 106 3.49 4.15 -15.39
N ASN A 107 3.25 3.74 -16.63
CA ASN A 107 3.63 2.42 -17.13
C ASN A 107 5.14 2.36 -17.46
N GLY A 108 5.97 2.40 -16.41
CA GLY A 108 7.42 2.38 -16.52
C GLY A 108 8.04 1.00 -16.68
N GLY A 109 7.27 -0.09 -16.55
CA GLY A 109 7.78 -1.44 -16.43
C GLY A 109 8.39 -1.74 -15.06
N MET A 110 8.58 -3.03 -14.77
CA MET A 110 9.25 -3.49 -13.55
C MET A 110 10.23 -4.62 -13.83
N LEU A 111 11.49 -4.43 -13.47
CA LEU A 111 12.56 -5.42 -13.54
C LEU A 111 12.67 -6.17 -12.20
N ARG A 112 12.29 -7.45 -12.20
CA ARG A 112 12.39 -8.34 -11.04
C ARG A 112 13.71 -9.10 -11.08
N VAL A 113 14.71 -8.51 -10.44
CA VAL A 113 16.07 -9.05 -10.36
C VAL A 113 16.13 -10.19 -9.34
N GLN A 114 16.71 -11.30 -9.76
CA GLN A 114 16.88 -12.50 -8.94
C GLN A 114 18.15 -12.41 -8.08
N PRO A 115 18.28 -13.20 -7.00
CA PRO A 115 19.51 -13.22 -6.18
C PRO A 115 20.70 -13.89 -6.89
N THR A 116 20.48 -14.53 -8.04
CA THR A 116 21.52 -15.27 -8.78
C THR A 116 21.40 -15.01 -10.29
N ASP A 117 22.28 -15.64 -11.07
CA ASP A 117 22.28 -15.68 -12.54
C ASP A 117 21.16 -16.55 -13.15
N LYS A 118 20.19 -16.99 -12.35
CA LYS A 118 19.11 -17.92 -12.75
C LYS A 118 17.79 -17.48 -12.13
N LEU A 119 16.69 -17.79 -12.83
CA LEU A 119 15.35 -17.65 -12.27
C LEU A 119 15.12 -18.63 -11.11
N GLY A 120 14.69 -18.10 -9.96
CA GLY A 120 14.21 -18.92 -8.86
C GLY A 120 12.84 -19.53 -9.15
N GLU A 121 12.48 -20.60 -8.43
CA GLU A 121 11.24 -21.36 -8.65
C GLU A 121 9.97 -20.50 -8.55
N LEU A 122 9.92 -19.55 -7.60
CA LEU A 122 8.78 -18.65 -7.47
C LEU A 122 8.62 -17.72 -8.68
N GLU A 123 9.73 -17.29 -9.30
CA GLU A 123 9.66 -16.45 -10.51
C GLU A 123 9.20 -17.28 -11.71
N LYS A 124 9.67 -18.54 -11.84
CA LYS A 124 9.18 -19.48 -12.86
C LYS A 124 7.68 -19.74 -12.69
N GLU A 125 7.22 -19.98 -11.46
CA GLU A 125 5.78 -20.15 -11.18
C GLU A 125 4.99 -18.86 -11.45
N THR A 126 5.58 -17.69 -11.20
CA THR A 126 4.96 -16.40 -11.57
C THR A 126 4.79 -16.28 -13.08
N LEU A 127 5.81 -16.64 -13.86
CA LEU A 127 5.75 -16.65 -15.33
C LEU A 127 4.70 -17.64 -15.84
N ALA A 128 4.67 -18.86 -15.31
CA ALA A 128 3.70 -19.88 -15.69
C ALA A 128 2.26 -19.43 -15.39
N ASN A 129 2.03 -18.76 -14.26
CA ASN A 129 0.70 -18.21 -13.92
C ASN A 129 0.28 -17.05 -14.81
N LEU A 130 1.20 -16.15 -15.16
CA LEU A 130 0.94 -15.09 -16.14
C LEU A 130 0.67 -15.70 -17.53
N GLU A 131 1.36 -16.77 -17.91
CA GLU A 131 1.11 -17.51 -19.14
C GLU A 131 -0.27 -18.17 -19.17
N ARG A 132 -0.69 -18.82 -18.07
CA ARG A 132 -2.05 -19.38 -17.91
C ARG A 132 -3.14 -18.32 -18.07
N ASP A 133 -2.87 -17.08 -17.66
CA ASP A 133 -3.76 -15.93 -17.85
C ASP A 133 -3.56 -15.21 -19.21
N GLY A 134 -2.75 -15.76 -20.13
CA GLY A 134 -2.53 -15.22 -21.49
C GLY A 134 -1.54 -14.05 -21.56
N LEU A 135 -0.79 -13.77 -20.51
CA LEU A 135 0.05 -12.57 -20.34
C LEU A 135 1.55 -12.83 -20.55
N ARG A 136 1.96 -14.02 -20.99
CA ARG A 136 3.39 -14.37 -21.21
C ARG A 136 4.11 -13.39 -22.12
N HIS A 137 3.40 -12.87 -23.13
CA HIS A 137 3.91 -11.91 -24.12
C HIS A 137 4.39 -10.59 -23.48
N THR A 138 3.90 -10.26 -22.28
CA THR A 138 4.25 -9.02 -21.54
C THR A 138 5.46 -9.16 -20.62
N GLN A 139 5.97 -10.39 -20.46
CA GLN A 139 7.09 -10.72 -19.58
C GLN A 139 8.34 -10.99 -20.43
N PHE A 140 9.50 -10.48 -20.03
CA PHE A 140 10.76 -10.65 -20.76
C PHE A 140 11.85 -11.15 -19.83
N VAL A 141 12.22 -12.41 -19.98
CA VAL A 141 13.33 -13.04 -19.24
C VAL A 141 14.65 -12.60 -19.87
N LYS A 142 15.53 -11.96 -19.08
CA LYS A 142 16.80 -11.40 -19.55
C LYS A 142 17.70 -12.46 -20.21
N SER A 143 17.73 -13.66 -19.65
CA SER A 143 18.52 -14.79 -20.15
C SER A 143 17.93 -15.48 -21.39
N ASN A 144 16.68 -15.22 -21.77
CA ASN A 144 16.02 -15.86 -22.90
C ASN A 144 16.19 -15.05 -24.21
N PRO A 145 16.81 -15.61 -25.28
CA PRO A 145 17.02 -14.90 -26.55
C PRO A 145 15.74 -14.42 -27.25
N GLU A 146 14.68 -15.24 -27.24
CA GLU A 146 13.40 -14.90 -27.87
C GLU A 146 12.72 -13.75 -27.15
N ASP A 147 12.83 -13.72 -25.81
CA ASP A 147 12.31 -12.62 -25.01
C ASP A 147 13.09 -11.32 -25.24
N ARG A 148 14.41 -11.38 -25.43
CA ARG A 148 15.21 -10.19 -25.78
C ARG A 148 14.83 -9.63 -27.15
N GLN A 149 14.66 -10.49 -28.15
CA GLN A 149 14.20 -10.08 -29.48
C GLN A 149 12.79 -9.47 -29.42
N ARG A 150 11.89 -10.06 -28.62
CA ARG A 150 10.54 -9.51 -28.41
C ARG A 150 10.59 -8.16 -27.67
N ALA A 151 11.43 -8.03 -26.66
CA ALA A 151 11.63 -6.76 -25.97
C ALA A 151 12.17 -5.67 -26.91
N GLU A 152 13.11 -6.01 -27.80
CA GLU A 152 13.62 -5.07 -28.81
C GLU A 152 12.52 -4.60 -29.77
N SER A 153 11.76 -5.53 -30.36
CA SER A 153 10.67 -5.17 -31.28
C SER A 153 9.55 -4.35 -30.65
N LEU A 154 9.34 -4.48 -29.34
CA LEU A 154 8.33 -3.75 -28.57
C LEU A 154 8.89 -2.52 -27.83
N GLY A 155 10.17 -2.15 -28.01
CA GLY A 155 10.77 -0.98 -27.40
C GLY A 155 11.11 -1.09 -25.91
N TRP A 156 11.17 -2.31 -25.36
CA TRP A 156 11.47 -2.59 -23.95
C TRP A 156 12.94 -2.96 -23.68
N SER A 157 13.75 -3.19 -24.73
CA SER A 157 15.14 -3.65 -24.59
C SER A 157 16.00 -2.73 -23.72
N GLY A 158 15.79 -1.41 -23.78
CA GLY A 158 16.49 -0.42 -22.95
C GLY A 158 16.24 -0.56 -21.44
N LYS A 159 15.18 -1.26 -21.02
CA LYS A 159 14.83 -1.51 -19.62
C LYS A 159 15.20 -2.92 -19.12
N LEU A 160 15.72 -3.79 -20.00
CA LEU A 160 16.33 -5.06 -19.60
C LEU A 160 17.77 -4.80 -19.10
N LEU A 161 17.87 -4.11 -17.97
CA LEU A 161 19.15 -3.68 -17.41
C LEU A 161 20.00 -4.88 -16.96
N ASN A 162 21.32 -4.71 -17.07
CA ASN A 162 22.29 -5.74 -16.74
C ASN A 162 23.13 -5.32 -15.51
N PHE A 163 23.11 -6.15 -14.47
CA PHE A 163 23.85 -5.90 -13.23
C PHE A 163 24.76 -7.09 -12.92
N GLU A 164 26.02 -6.82 -12.63
CA GLU A 164 27.02 -7.84 -12.25
C GLU A 164 26.76 -8.36 -10.84
N ILE A 165 27.06 -9.64 -10.61
CA ILE A 165 27.03 -10.25 -9.28
C ILE A 165 28.40 -10.02 -8.62
N PRO A 166 28.48 -9.24 -7.52
CA PRO A 166 29.76 -8.97 -6.86
C PRO A 166 30.52 -10.24 -6.48
N GLY A 167 31.82 -10.27 -6.76
CA GLY A 167 32.71 -11.36 -6.34
C GLY A 167 32.61 -12.67 -7.12
N THR A 168 31.95 -12.68 -8.28
CA THR A 168 31.86 -13.87 -9.15
C THR A 168 33.00 -13.95 -10.16
N GLU A 169 33.63 -15.13 -10.29
CA GLU A 169 34.64 -15.45 -11.30
C GLU A 169 34.31 -16.81 -11.96
N PRO A 170 34.07 -16.88 -13.29
CA PRO A 170 34.02 -15.75 -14.22
C PRO A 170 32.86 -14.80 -13.88
N ARG A 171 32.95 -13.53 -14.34
CA ARG A 171 31.92 -12.53 -14.09
C ARG A 171 30.53 -13.02 -14.50
N GLN A 172 29.61 -13.05 -13.55
CA GLN A 172 28.21 -13.38 -13.76
C GLN A 172 27.33 -12.14 -13.61
N THR A 173 26.12 -12.23 -14.15
CA THR A 173 25.12 -11.14 -14.06
C THR A 173 23.83 -11.72 -13.52
N TYR A 174 23.11 -10.95 -12.69
CA TYR A 174 21.83 -11.39 -12.16
C TYR A 174 20.84 -11.67 -13.29
N ASP A 175 20.09 -12.77 -13.22
CA ASP A 175 18.95 -12.95 -14.13
C ASP A 175 17.77 -12.09 -13.65
N ALA A 176 16.88 -11.76 -14.57
CA ALA A 176 15.77 -10.87 -14.28
C ALA A 176 14.60 -11.10 -15.23
N VAL A 177 13.41 -10.70 -14.78
CA VAL A 177 12.23 -10.62 -15.63
C VAL A 177 11.73 -9.19 -15.67
N LEU A 178 11.67 -8.60 -16.86
CA LEU A 178 11.00 -7.32 -17.09
C LEU A 178 9.52 -7.55 -17.36
N ASP A 179 8.66 -6.85 -16.63
CA ASP A 179 7.20 -6.89 -16.76
C ASP A 179 6.70 -5.54 -17.28
N SER A 180 6.22 -5.55 -18.52
CA SER A 180 5.74 -4.36 -19.24
C SER A 180 4.34 -3.89 -18.82
N LEU A 181 3.63 -4.65 -17.97
CA LEU A 181 2.35 -4.23 -17.42
C LEU A 181 2.52 -3.44 -16.12
N ALA A 182 3.68 -3.55 -15.48
CA ALA A 182 3.97 -2.96 -14.20
C ALA A 182 4.52 -1.54 -14.32
N GLY A 183 4.57 -0.85 -13.19
CA GLY A 183 5.05 0.52 -13.10
C GLY A 183 4.77 1.07 -11.72
N PHE A 184 4.35 2.32 -11.65
CA PHE A 184 4.03 2.94 -10.37
C PHE A 184 2.87 3.92 -10.47
N VAL A 185 2.17 4.09 -9.35
CA VAL A 185 1.14 5.12 -9.16
C VAL A 185 1.74 6.30 -8.41
N ARG A 186 1.38 7.53 -8.76
CA ARG A 186 1.71 8.75 -8.01
C ARG A 186 0.75 8.88 -6.84
N CYS A 187 1.13 8.33 -5.68
CA CYS A 187 0.18 7.95 -4.62
C CYS A 187 -0.51 9.17 -3.99
N SER A 188 0.24 10.23 -3.68
CA SER A 188 -0.33 11.47 -3.13
C SER A 188 -1.24 12.17 -4.13
N ASN A 189 -0.79 12.35 -5.38
CA ASN A 189 -1.60 12.92 -6.47
C ASN A 189 -2.89 12.11 -6.70
N ALA A 190 -2.82 10.79 -6.56
CA ALA A 190 -3.98 9.92 -6.65
C ALA A 190 -4.96 10.17 -5.49
N CYS A 191 -4.48 10.29 -4.25
CA CYS A 191 -5.36 10.61 -3.12
C CYS A 191 -6.00 11.99 -3.27
N ALA A 192 -5.24 13.01 -3.66
CA ALA A 192 -5.74 14.34 -3.95
C ALA A 192 -6.81 14.33 -5.05
N TYR A 193 -6.59 13.58 -6.15
CA TYR A 193 -7.57 13.43 -7.21
C TYR A 193 -8.84 12.72 -6.72
N TRP A 194 -8.71 11.62 -5.97
CA TRP A 194 -9.86 10.90 -5.41
C TRP A 194 -10.65 11.73 -4.38
N HIS A 195 -9.96 12.54 -3.58
CA HIS A 195 -10.59 13.51 -2.68
C HIS A 195 -11.43 14.53 -3.48
N LYS A 196 -10.86 15.11 -4.55
CA LYS A 196 -11.56 16.08 -5.40
C LYS A 196 -12.80 15.51 -6.08
N ILE A 197 -12.74 14.29 -6.62
CA ILE A 197 -13.94 13.67 -7.23
C ILE A 197 -15.00 13.34 -6.17
N ALA A 198 -14.59 12.88 -4.99
CA ALA A 198 -15.53 12.59 -3.90
C ALA A 198 -16.28 13.87 -3.47
N LEU A 199 -15.56 14.99 -3.32
CA LEU A 199 -16.16 16.30 -3.06
C LEU A 199 -17.15 16.72 -4.15
N ALA A 200 -16.78 16.58 -5.42
CA ALA A 200 -17.64 16.91 -6.55
C ALA A 200 -18.93 16.06 -6.58
N ASP A 201 -18.85 14.81 -6.13
CA ASP A 201 -19.99 13.89 -6.01
C ASP A 201 -20.82 14.12 -4.73
N GLY A 202 -20.43 15.06 -3.87
CA GLY A 202 -21.16 15.46 -2.66
C GLY A 202 -20.79 14.69 -1.39
N VAL A 203 -19.65 14.00 -1.36
CA VAL A 203 -19.06 13.50 -0.11
C VAL A 203 -18.61 14.69 0.74
N ARG A 204 -18.92 14.67 2.04
CA ARG A 204 -18.45 15.68 2.99
C ARG A 204 -17.15 15.23 3.64
N PHE A 205 -16.28 16.16 3.99
CA PHE A 205 -15.02 15.89 4.68
C PHE A 205 -14.90 16.75 5.93
N CYS A 206 -14.39 16.15 7.00
CA CYS A 206 -13.99 16.80 8.24
C CYS A 206 -12.52 16.47 8.46
N PHE A 207 -11.67 17.49 8.53
CA PHE A 207 -10.22 17.36 8.66
C PHE A 207 -9.69 18.01 9.95
N GLY A 208 -8.44 17.74 10.29
CA GLY A 208 -7.82 18.29 11.50
C GLY A 208 -8.51 17.80 12.77
N LYS A 209 -8.69 18.67 13.77
CA LYS A 209 -9.34 18.31 15.04
C LYS A 209 -10.80 17.91 14.88
N GLU A 210 -11.52 18.53 13.96
CA GLU A 210 -12.92 18.20 13.63
C GLU A 210 -13.03 16.84 12.90
N GLY A 211 -11.94 16.38 12.28
CA GLY A 211 -11.84 15.07 11.64
C GLY A 211 -11.16 13.99 12.48
N ALA A 212 -10.51 14.37 13.57
CA ALA A 212 -9.80 13.45 14.45
C ALA A 212 -10.80 12.71 15.35
N VAL A 213 -11.07 11.45 15.05
CA VAL A 213 -12.02 10.63 15.84
C VAL A 213 -11.38 10.18 17.14
N GLU A 214 -12.03 10.52 18.26
CA GLU A 214 -11.66 10.14 19.61
C GLU A 214 -12.29 8.80 20.01
N SER A 215 -13.60 8.64 19.77
CA SER A 215 -14.34 7.44 20.20
C SER A 215 -15.59 7.13 19.36
N LEU A 216 -15.99 5.87 19.37
CA LEU A 216 -17.27 5.42 18.83
C LEU A 216 -18.38 5.63 19.88
N VAL A 217 -19.53 6.12 19.44
CA VAL A 217 -20.70 6.29 20.32
C VAL A 217 -21.56 5.04 20.26
N LYS A 218 -21.77 4.43 21.43
CA LYS A 218 -22.46 3.14 21.56
C LYS A 218 -23.77 3.28 22.33
N ALA A 219 -24.75 2.47 21.98
CA ALA A 219 -26.00 2.31 22.71
C ALA A 219 -26.43 0.83 22.71
N PRO A 220 -27.19 0.36 23.71
CA PRO A 220 -27.76 -0.98 23.67
C PRO A 220 -28.62 -1.17 22.41
N SER A 221 -28.46 -2.29 21.72
CA SER A 221 -29.33 -2.61 20.57
C SER A 221 -30.74 -2.97 21.03
N THR A 222 -31.73 -2.46 20.32
CA THR A 222 -33.14 -2.83 20.53
C THR A 222 -33.56 -4.07 19.74
N THR A 223 -32.74 -4.51 18.77
CA THR A 223 -33.06 -5.64 17.88
C THR A 223 -32.16 -6.85 18.09
N GLU A 224 -30.97 -6.68 18.67
CA GLU A 224 -30.04 -7.76 19.02
C GLU A 224 -29.70 -7.70 20.52
N PRO A 225 -30.52 -8.31 21.41
CA PRO A 225 -30.31 -8.25 22.85
C PRO A 225 -28.92 -8.74 23.26
N GLY A 226 -28.25 -7.98 24.14
CA GLY A 226 -26.91 -8.29 24.63
C GLY A 226 -25.77 -7.73 23.77
N LYS A 227 -26.06 -7.09 22.63
CA LYS A 227 -25.08 -6.35 21.83
C LYS A 227 -25.25 -4.84 21.93
N GLU A 228 -24.15 -4.14 21.71
CA GLU A 228 -24.15 -2.70 21.49
C GLU A 228 -24.25 -2.38 19.99
N LYS A 229 -24.96 -1.30 19.67
CA LYS A 229 -24.99 -0.66 18.36
C LYS A 229 -24.11 0.59 18.41
N VAL A 230 -23.27 0.79 17.40
CA VAL A 230 -22.63 2.08 17.18
C VAL A 230 -23.61 3.02 16.49
N THR A 231 -23.85 4.18 17.08
CA THR A 231 -24.81 5.19 16.60
C THR A 231 -24.13 6.43 16.06
N GLY A 232 -22.80 6.50 16.14
CA GLY A 232 -22.05 7.67 15.72
C GLY A 232 -20.60 7.66 16.17
N ILE A 233 -19.96 8.81 16.03
CA ILE A 233 -18.58 9.08 16.46
C ILE A 233 -18.50 10.39 17.24
N ARG A 234 -17.50 10.47 18.12
CA ARG A 234 -17.06 11.72 18.76
C ARG A 234 -15.67 12.09 18.26
N THR A 235 -15.49 13.35 17.90
CA THR A 235 -14.22 13.93 17.42
C THR A 235 -13.51 14.71 18.53
N GLU A 236 -12.20 14.97 18.36
CA GLU A 236 -11.35 15.61 19.39
C GLU A 236 -11.75 17.07 19.70
N ASP A 237 -12.52 17.71 18.83
CA ASP A 237 -13.16 19.01 19.10
C ASP A 237 -14.38 18.91 20.04
N GLY A 238 -14.79 17.69 20.40
CA GLY A 238 -15.94 17.39 21.25
C GLY A 238 -17.25 17.15 20.49
N SER A 239 -17.27 17.36 19.16
CA SER A 239 -18.45 17.23 18.32
C SER A 239 -18.97 15.80 18.28
N LEU A 240 -20.30 15.66 18.19
CA LEU A 240 -20.99 14.37 18.06
C LEU A 240 -21.60 14.26 16.66
N HIS A 241 -21.27 13.19 15.95
CA HIS A 241 -21.82 12.90 14.63
C HIS A 241 -22.60 11.59 14.65
N THR A 242 -23.92 11.69 14.58
CA THR A 242 -24.82 10.52 14.50
C THR A 242 -24.88 9.99 13.08
N VAL A 243 -24.73 8.67 12.92
CA VAL A 243 -24.81 7.97 11.63
C VAL A 243 -25.40 6.56 11.78
N ASP A 244 -25.86 5.98 10.69
CA ASP A 244 -26.37 4.60 10.67
C ASP A 244 -25.25 3.56 10.71
N THR A 245 -24.11 3.85 10.06
CA THR A 245 -22.95 2.96 10.00
C THR A 245 -21.65 3.74 10.08
N VAL A 246 -20.72 3.26 10.90
CA VAL A 246 -19.34 3.74 10.97
C VAL A 246 -18.43 2.77 10.23
N VAL A 247 -17.60 3.29 9.32
CA VAL A 247 -16.56 2.57 8.61
C VAL A 247 -15.21 2.93 9.21
N VAL A 248 -14.44 1.94 9.67
CA VAL A 248 -13.04 2.12 10.10
C VAL A 248 -12.09 1.82 8.93
N ALA A 249 -11.50 2.87 8.35
CA ALA A 249 -10.52 2.82 7.27
C ALA A 249 -9.20 3.55 7.65
N ALA A 250 -8.90 3.61 8.94
CA ALA A 250 -7.86 4.45 9.53
C ALA A 250 -6.43 3.89 9.43
N GLY A 251 -6.15 3.01 8.45
CA GLY A 251 -4.82 2.44 8.23
C GLY A 251 -4.17 1.89 9.50
N SER A 252 -2.94 2.30 9.80
CA SER A 252 -2.18 1.85 10.98
C SER A 252 -2.69 2.39 12.31
N PHE A 253 -3.77 3.19 12.30
CA PHE A 253 -4.48 3.65 13.49
C PHE A 253 -5.78 2.88 13.73
N SER A 254 -6.13 1.92 12.87
CA SER A 254 -7.42 1.21 12.93
C SER A 254 -7.64 0.50 14.27
N THR A 255 -6.60 -0.11 14.86
CA THR A 255 -6.69 -0.79 16.17
C THR A 255 -6.90 0.20 17.32
N GLN A 256 -6.37 1.41 17.23
CA GLN A 256 -6.60 2.46 18.23
C GLN A 256 -8.02 3.02 18.17
N VAL A 257 -8.65 3.02 16.99
CA VAL A 257 -10.06 3.42 16.82
C VAL A 257 -11.02 2.28 17.19
N LEU A 258 -10.66 1.04 16.85
CA LEU A 258 -11.47 -0.15 17.05
C LEU A 258 -10.61 -1.31 17.60
N PRO A 259 -10.47 -1.43 18.93
CA PRO A 259 -9.61 -2.42 19.58
C PRO A 259 -9.92 -3.88 19.24
N GLU A 260 -11.15 -4.20 18.82
CA GLU A 260 -11.58 -5.53 18.34
C GLU A 260 -10.75 -6.03 17.16
N LEU A 261 -10.09 -5.12 16.43
CA LEU A 261 -9.16 -5.46 15.36
C LEU A 261 -7.81 -6.00 15.85
N SER A 262 -7.48 -5.92 17.13
CA SER A 262 -6.11 -6.18 17.62
C SER A 262 -5.63 -7.61 17.41
N TYR A 263 -6.53 -8.61 17.35
CA TYR A 263 -6.15 -9.96 16.94
C TYR A 263 -5.82 -10.04 15.45
N HIS A 264 -6.61 -9.36 14.62
CA HIS A 264 -6.61 -9.49 13.16
C HIS A 264 -5.54 -8.65 12.47
N LEU A 265 -5.16 -7.53 13.09
CA LEU A 265 -4.32 -6.51 12.50
C LEU A 265 -3.16 -6.15 13.41
N GLU A 266 -2.04 -5.77 12.81
CA GLU A 266 -0.86 -5.25 13.49
C GLU A 266 -0.27 -4.09 12.69
N SER A 267 -0.04 -2.97 13.37
CA SER A 267 0.66 -1.84 12.78
C SER A 267 2.14 -2.16 12.66
N SER A 268 2.70 -1.98 11.47
CA SER A 268 4.11 -2.21 11.19
C SER A 268 4.65 -1.16 10.23
N ALA A 269 5.96 -0.92 10.25
CA ALA A 269 6.63 0.06 9.43
C ALA A 269 7.64 -0.57 8.46
N GLY A 270 7.61 -0.10 7.22
CA GLY A 270 8.67 -0.34 6.24
C GLY A 270 9.64 0.83 6.18
N SER A 271 10.90 0.57 5.81
CA SER A 271 11.93 1.60 5.73
C SER A 271 12.01 2.17 4.31
N VAL A 272 12.05 3.49 4.21
CA VAL A 272 12.12 4.23 2.94
C VAL A 272 13.24 5.26 3.03
N ALA A 273 14.03 5.37 1.95
CA ALA A 273 15.04 6.40 1.77
C ALA A 273 14.89 7.03 0.38
N THR A 274 15.30 8.29 0.24
CA THR A 274 15.30 9.00 -1.04
C THR A 274 16.66 9.58 -1.35
N PHE A 275 16.99 9.66 -2.64
CA PHE A 275 18.01 10.54 -3.19
C PHE A 275 17.34 11.66 -3.99
N LYS A 276 18.03 12.79 -4.14
CA LYS A 276 17.58 13.90 -4.98
C LYS A 276 18.60 14.16 -6.08
N ILE A 277 18.13 14.14 -7.33
CA ILE A 277 18.91 14.46 -8.52
C ILE A 277 18.62 15.93 -8.86
N ASP A 278 19.67 16.75 -8.96
CA ASP A 278 19.51 18.12 -9.47
C ASP A 278 19.18 18.06 -10.97
N ARG A 279 18.20 18.84 -11.42
CA ARG A 279 17.80 18.92 -12.83
C ARG A 279 18.94 19.32 -13.77
N LYS A 280 19.99 19.97 -13.25
CA LYS A 280 21.23 20.30 -13.98
C LYS A 280 22.10 19.07 -14.27
N GLN A 281 21.96 17.97 -13.53
CA GLN A 281 22.65 16.71 -13.78
C GLN A 281 21.94 15.95 -14.90
N THR A 282 22.02 16.47 -16.13
CA THR A 282 21.24 16.00 -17.29
C THR A 282 21.37 14.50 -17.54
N ASP A 283 22.55 13.93 -17.35
CA ASP A 283 22.80 12.50 -17.59
C ASP A 283 22.07 11.62 -16.56
N LEU A 284 22.14 11.96 -15.27
CA LEU A 284 21.40 11.24 -14.23
C LEU A 284 19.90 11.48 -14.36
N TRP A 285 19.51 12.71 -14.69
CA TRP A 285 18.11 13.07 -14.90
C TRP A 285 17.49 12.25 -16.03
N ASP A 286 18.19 12.07 -17.14
CA ASP A 286 17.72 11.24 -18.24
C ASP A 286 17.81 9.74 -17.93
N LYS A 287 18.92 9.27 -17.35
CA LYS A 287 19.14 7.87 -16.97
C LYS A 287 18.02 7.32 -16.08
N TYR A 288 17.65 8.07 -15.04
CA TYR A 288 16.67 7.64 -14.04
C TYR A 288 15.21 8.00 -14.39
N SER A 289 14.95 8.53 -15.59
CA SER A 289 13.60 8.84 -16.07
C SER A 289 12.69 7.59 -16.10
N PRO A 290 11.37 7.73 -15.92
CA PRO A 290 10.42 6.62 -16.12
C PRO A 290 10.49 5.99 -17.52
N ASP A 291 10.99 6.71 -18.52
CA ASP A 291 11.16 6.22 -19.89
C ASP A 291 12.38 5.28 -20.05
N LYS A 292 13.44 5.46 -19.25
CA LYS A 292 14.68 4.66 -19.35
C LYS A 292 14.92 3.72 -18.19
N PHE A 293 14.44 4.06 -17.00
CA PHE A 293 14.62 3.29 -15.79
C PHE A 293 13.31 2.61 -15.40
N PRO A 294 13.26 1.28 -15.26
CA PRO A 294 12.09 0.59 -14.74
C PRO A 294 12.02 0.70 -13.21
N VAL A 295 10.89 0.33 -12.61
CA VAL A 295 10.89 -0.07 -11.20
C VAL A 295 11.82 -1.29 -11.07
N ILE A 296 12.74 -1.29 -10.11
CA ILE A 296 13.58 -2.47 -9.84
C ILE A 296 13.16 -3.05 -8.50
N THR A 297 13.00 -4.37 -8.45
CA THR A 297 13.02 -5.12 -7.18
C THR A 297 14.13 -6.13 -7.20
N TRP A 298 14.83 -6.24 -6.09
CA TRP A 298 15.84 -7.25 -5.86
C TRP A 298 15.59 -7.97 -4.54
N LYS A 299 15.93 -9.26 -4.51
CA LYS A 299 15.97 -10.07 -3.30
C LYS A 299 17.43 -10.36 -3.01
N ALA A 300 17.93 -9.89 -1.87
CA ALA A 300 19.34 -10.07 -1.50
C ALA A 300 19.69 -11.55 -1.28
N THR A 301 18.71 -12.36 -0.85
CA THR A 301 18.89 -13.81 -0.68
C THR A 301 17.65 -14.57 -1.18
N PRO A 302 17.81 -15.85 -1.55
CA PRO A 302 16.68 -16.74 -1.79
C PRO A 302 15.77 -16.83 -0.54
N ARG A 303 14.48 -17.09 -0.75
CA ARG A 303 13.57 -17.38 0.38
C ARG A 303 14.09 -18.58 1.16
N ASP A 304 13.92 -18.53 2.49
CA ASP A 304 14.21 -19.69 3.31
C ASP A 304 13.25 -20.85 3.00
N LYS A 305 13.55 -22.04 3.55
CA LYS A 305 12.72 -23.24 3.35
C LYS A 305 11.29 -23.09 3.90
N ALA A 306 11.02 -22.09 4.74
CA ALA A 306 9.70 -21.76 5.26
C ALA A 306 8.94 -20.76 4.35
N GLY A 307 9.56 -20.32 3.25
CA GLY A 307 8.97 -19.37 2.31
C GLY A 307 8.96 -17.92 2.83
N LYS A 308 9.68 -17.61 3.92
CA LYS A 308 9.79 -16.26 4.48
C LYS A 308 10.66 -15.42 3.53
N ASP A 309 10.16 -14.24 3.17
CA ASP A 309 10.94 -13.27 2.40
C ASP A 309 12.10 -12.81 3.29
N THR A 310 13.33 -13.08 2.87
CA THR A 310 14.55 -12.66 3.57
C THR A 310 14.83 -11.17 3.41
N GLY A 311 14.07 -10.53 2.52
CA GLY A 311 13.95 -9.10 2.35
C GLY A 311 14.13 -8.70 0.91
N SER A 312 13.12 -7.99 0.39
CA SER A 312 13.17 -7.36 -0.91
C SER A 312 13.49 -5.88 -0.76
N ILE A 313 14.34 -5.36 -1.65
CA ILE A 313 14.58 -3.93 -1.81
C ILE A 313 14.02 -3.53 -3.15
N TYR A 314 13.48 -2.33 -3.23
CA TYR A 314 13.00 -1.78 -4.49
C TYR A 314 13.42 -0.33 -4.66
N VAL A 315 13.55 0.09 -5.91
CA VAL A 315 13.71 1.49 -6.30
C VAL A 315 12.70 1.84 -7.39
N LEU A 316 12.16 3.04 -7.32
CA LEU A 316 11.29 3.60 -8.36
C LEU A 316 12.06 4.61 -9.21
N PRO A 317 11.67 4.80 -10.48
CA PRO A 317 12.21 5.85 -11.34
C PRO A 317 12.05 7.24 -10.71
N ARG A 318 12.87 8.20 -11.14
CA ARG A 318 12.87 9.54 -10.56
C ARG A 318 11.52 10.24 -10.78
N THR A 319 11.10 11.00 -9.78
CA THR A 319 9.94 11.89 -9.91
C THR A 319 10.28 13.13 -10.77
N PRO A 320 9.30 13.92 -11.22
CA PRO A 320 9.55 15.21 -11.87
C PRO A 320 10.29 16.23 -10.99
N GLN A 321 10.27 16.03 -9.67
CA GLN A 321 11.02 16.82 -8.68
C GLN A 321 12.45 16.31 -8.47
N GLY A 322 12.84 15.21 -9.14
CA GLY A 322 14.18 14.63 -9.04
C GLY A 322 14.35 13.60 -7.93
N TYR A 323 13.28 13.14 -7.26
CA TYR A 323 13.40 12.16 -6.19
C TYR A 323 13.50 10.73 -6.72
N LEU A 324 14.54 10.01 -6.31
CA LEU A 324 14.68 8.57 -6.50
C LEU A 324 14.40 7.87 -5.18
N LYS A 325 13.33 7.09 -5.09
CA LYS A 325 12.89 6.48 -3.83
C LYS A 325 13.23 5.00 -3.76
N ILE A 326 13.83 4.60 -2.65
CA ILE A 326 14.20 3.23 -2.31
C ILE A 326 13.36 2.78 -1.11
N GLY A 327 12.83 1.57 -1.16
CA GLY A 327 12.17 0.95 -0.01
C GLY A 327 12.74 -0.42 0.32
N TYR A 328 12.93 -0.67 1.61
CA TYR A 328 13.35 -1.95 2.16
C TYR A 328 12.17 -2.68 2.80
N ARG A 329 11.91 -3.90 2.35
CA ARG A 329 10.81 -4.78 2.79
C ARG A 329 11.25 -6.01 3.57
N GLY A 330 12.51 -6.08 4.03
CA GLY A 330 12.99 -7.22 4.82
C GLY A 330 12.37 -7.28 6.20
N ILE A 331 12.84 -6.41 7.10
CA ILE A 331 12.26 -6.33 8.44
C ILE A 331 11.16 -5.27 8.41
N LYS A 332 9.94 -5.68 8.81
CA LYS A 332 8.83 -4.78 9.07
C LYS A 332 8.82 -4.48 10.57
N PHE A 333 9.11 -3.25 10.96
CA PHE A 333 9.28 -2.89 12.37
C PHE A 333 7.93 -2.69 13.06
N THR A 334 7.79 -3.17 14.29
CA THR A 334 6.64 -2.94 15.18
C THR A 334 7.07 -2.00 16.32
N ASN A 335 6.12 -1.42 17.03
CA ASN A 335 6.40 -0.57 18.19
C ASN A 335 5.40 -0.95 19.28
N PHE A 336 5.74 -1.95 20.09
CA PHE A 336 4.83 -2.47 21.10
C PHE A 336 4.72 -1.53 22.31
N GLN A 337 3.52 -1.00 22.51
CA GLN A 337 3.16 -0.13 23.62
C GLN A 337 2.11 -0.81 24.51
N PRO A 338 1.99 -0.45 25.80
CA PRO A 338 0.92 -0.94 26.66
C PRO A 338 -0.45 -0.75 25.99
N ALA A 339 -1.23 -1.81 25.91
CA ALA A 339 -2.57 -1.75 25.33
C ALA A 339 -3.56 -1.15 26.36
N PRO A 340 -4.57 -0.38 25.91
CA PRO A 340 -5.65 0.08 26.78
C PRO A 340 -6.34 -1.08 27.50
N LYS A 341 -6.83 -0.83 28.72
CA LYS A 341 -7.59 -1.81 29.49
C LYS A 341 -8.84 -2.23 28.70
N GLY A 342 -9.09 -3.54 28.64
CA GLY A 342 -10.23 -4.10 27.91
C GLY A 342 -10.00 -4.33 26.41
N THR A 343 -8.78 -4.10 25.91
CA THR A 343 -8.40 -4.52 24.54
C THR A 343 -8.59 -6.04 24.39
N PRO A 344 -9.41 -6.51 23.43
CA PRO A 344 -9.79 -7.93 23.32
C PRO A 344 -8.61 -8.90 23.15
N PHE A 345 -7.56 -8.47 22.44
CA PHE A 345 -6.34 -9.24 22.27
C PHE A 345 -5.09 -8.38 22.47
N THR A 346 -4.12 -8.92 23.20
CA THR A 346 -2.81 -8.31 23.43
C THR A 346 -1.71 -9.37 23.39
N GLN A 347 -0.47 -8.96 23.16
CA GLN A 347 0.72 -9.79 23.32
C GLN A 347 1.52 -9.23 24.49
N ASP A 348 1.57 -9.98 25.59
CA ASP A 348 2.19 -9.56 26.85
C ASP A 348 1.65 -8.21 27.38
N GLY A 349 0.34 -8.00 27.26
CA GLY A 349 -0.31 -6.74 27.66
C GLY A 349 -0.02 -5.55 26.72
N LYS A 350 0.59 -5.80 25.56
CA LYS A 350 0.97 -4.78 24.58
C LYS A 350 0.34 -5.01 23.21
N TRP A 351 0.36 -3.96 22.40
CA TRP A 351 0.02 -3.97 20.98
C TRP A 351 0.95 -3.04 20.19
N SER A 352 1.09 -3.26 18.89
CA SER A 352 1.91 -2.39 18.05
C SER A 352 1.12 -1.16 17.59
N VAL A 353 1.67 0.04 17.78
CA VAL A 353 1.09 1.32 17.32
C VAL A 353 2.12 2.15 16.58
N PRO A 354 1.72 3.05 15.65
CA PRO A 354 2.65 3.93 14.97
C PRO A 354 3.51 4.76 15.93
N LEU A 355 4.77 4.98 15.56
CA LEU A 355 5.64 5.92 16.26
C LEU A 355 5.16 7.37 16.05
N PRO A 356 5.56 8.32 16.90
CA PRO A 356 5.48 9.74 16.58
C PRO A 356 6.19 10.09 15.26
N VAL A 357 5.72 11.14 14.57
CA VAL A 357 6.19 11.50 13.22
C VAL A 357 7.67 11.89 13.19
N ASP A 358 8.12 12.63 14.19
CA ASP A 358 9.52 13.04 14.38
C ASP A 358 10.46 11.83 14.50
N GLN A 359 10.01 10.78 15.19
CA GLN A 359 10.77 9.53 15.36
C GLN A 359 10.75 8.66 14.10
N CYS A 360 9.80 8.87 13.19
CA CYS A 360 9.74 8.13 11.93
C CYS A 360 10.85 8.53 10.94
N LYS A 361 11.59 9.63 11.18
CA LYS A 361 12.65 10.09 10.26
C LYS A 361 13.91 9.23 10.33
N ALA A 362 14.14 8.51 11.43
CA ALA A 362 15.32 7.64 11.60
C ALA A 362 15.06 6.21 11.09
N LEU A 363 16.01 5.64 10.34
CA LEU A 363 15.96 4.24 9.93
C LEU A 363 16.83 3.35 10.82
N PRO A 364 16.37 2.14 11.16
CA PRO A 364 17.22 1.14 11.79
C PRO A 364 18.44 0.75 10.94
N LYS A 365 19.57 0.49 11.59
CA LYS A 365 20.86 0.13 10.98
C LYS A 365 20.75 -1.03 9.98
N PRO A 366 20.01 -2.13 10.23
CA PRO A 366 19.86 -3.20 9.23
C PRO A 366 19.22 -2.72 7.92
N ALA A 367 18.30 -1.75 7.97
CA ALA A 367 17.69 -1.18 6.78
C ALA A 367 18.69 -0.32 6.00
N ILE A 368 19.48 0.51 6.70
CA ILE A 368 20.51 1.35 6.09
C ILE A 368 21.57 0.49 5.40
N GLN A 369 22.03 -0.58 6.07
CA GLN A 369 23.02 -1.52 5.51
C GLN A 369 22.50 -2.20 4.24
N ALA A 370 21.27 -2.72 4.28
CA ALA A 370 20.65 -3.36 3.14
C ALA A 370 20.45 -2.38 1.96
N ILE A 371 20.00 -1.15 2.23
CA ILE A 371 19.87 -0.11 1.21
C ILE A 371 21.25 0.26 0.63
N SER A 372 22.29 0.35 1.46
CA SER A 372 23.64 0.70 1.00
C SER A 372 24.22 -0.37 0.07
N GLU A 373 24.03 -1.65 0.40
CA GLU A 373 24.39 -2.77 -0.49
C GLU A 373 23.61 -2.74 -1.81
N PHE A 374 22.31 -2.45 -1.76
CA PHE A 374 21.51 -2.28 -2.98
C PHE A 374 22.04 -1.11 -3.83
N VAL A 375 22.38 0.01 -3.20
CA VAL A 375 22.90 1.20 -3.89
C VAL A 375 24.22 0.89 -4.58
N SER A 376 25.18 0.22 -3.92
CA SER A 376 26.48 -0.09 -4.53
C SER A 376 26.38 -0.98 -5.77
N ILE A 377 25.35 -1.84 -5.84
CA ILE A 377 25.14 -2.76 -6.97
C ILE A 377 24.33 -2.10 -8.09
N PHE A 378 23.19 -1.47 -7.75
CA PHE A 378 22.18 -1.07 -8.72
C PHE A 378 22.22 0.43 -9.07
N LEU A 379 22.82 1.24 -8.19
CA LEU A 379 22.81 2.70 -8.25
C LEU A 379 24.19 3.28 -7.87
N PRO A 380 25.29 2.83 -8.49
CA PRO A 380 26.65 3.16 -8.03
C PRO A 380 26.95 4.66 -8.02
N GLU A 381 26.25 5.47 -8.82
CA GLU A 381 26.39 6.94 -8.78
C GLU A 381 25.92 7.59 -7.46
N PHE A 382 25.19 6.85 -6.63
CA PHE A 382 24.75 7.29 -5.30
C PHE A 382 25.53 6.63 -4.16
N GLU A 383 26.59 5.87 -4.46
CA GLU A 383 27.44 5.30 -3.42
C GLU A 383 28.12 6.43 -2.62
N GLY A 384 28.00 6.38 -1.29
CA GLY A 384 28.51 7.42 -0.39
C GLY A 384 27.74 8.75 -0.41
N VAL A 385 26.69 8.89 -1.24
CA VAL A 385 25.83 10.07 -1.24
C VAL A 385 24.88 10.02 -0.04
N PRO A 386 24.71 11.11 0.73
CA PRO A 386 23.71 11.15 1.80
C PRO A 386 22.28 11.04 1.27
N PHE A 387 21.41 10.36 2.01
CA PHE A 387 19.97 10.37 1.69
C PHE A 387 19.41 11.80 1.79
N SER A 388 18.56 12.17 0.84
CA SER A 388 17.81 13.43 0.88
C SER A 388 16.75 13.40 1.98
N SER A 389 16.10 12.24 2.18
CA SER A 389 15.17 12.01 3.27
C SER A 389 15.04 10.53 3.58
N THR A 390 14.58 10.23 4.80
CA THR A 390 14.29 8.89 5.27
C THR A 390 12.97 8.86 6.04
N LYS A 391 12.26 7.74 5.97
CA LYS A 391 10.95 7.56 6.61
C LYS A 391 10.69 6.10 6.97
N LEU A 392 10.27 5.86 8.21
CA LEU A 392 9.51 4.67 8.61
C LEU A 392 8.05 4.87 8.21
N CYS A 393 7.65 4.20 7.14
CA CYS A 393 6.29 4.25 6.61
C CYS A 393 5.42 3.21 7.31
N TRP A 394 4.53 3.66 8.18
CA TRP A 394 3.58 2.80 8.90
C TRP A 394 2.42 2.35 8.00
N TYR A 395 2.07 1.08 8.09
CA TYR A 395 0.89 0.47 7.48
C TYR A 395 0.39 -0.67 8.38
N THR A 396 -0.65 -1.37 7.92
CA THR A 396 -1.32 -2.40 8.72
C THR A 396 -1.21 -3.75 8.05
N ASP A 397 -0.53 -4.69 8.68
CA ASP A 397 -0.51 -6.09 8.27
C ASP A 397 -1.71 -6.83 8.85
N SER A 398 -2.26 -7.76 8.07
CA SER A 398 -3.27 -8.72 8.51
C SER A 398 -2.69 -10.13 8.61
N LEU A 399 -3.48 -11.03 9.21
CA LEU A 399 -3.14 -12.44 9.46
C LEU A 399 -2.51 -13.18 8.27
N ASP A 400 -2.95 -12.90 7.03
CA ASP A 400 -2.61 -13.64 5.80
C ASP A 400 -2.09 -12.73 4.65
N ASN A 401 -1.85 -11.45 4.95
CA ASN A 401 -1.62 -10.38 3.99
C ASN A 401 -2.78 -10.18 2.99
N SER A 402 -4.03 -10.47 3.37
CA SER A 402 -5.23 -10.05 2.66
C SER A 402 -5.96 -8.93 3.39
N PHE A 403 -6.75 -8.13 2.70
CA PHE A 403 -7.48 -7.04 3.35
C PHE A 403 -8.52 -7.56 4.37
N VAL A 404 -8.98 -6.68 5.26
CA VAL A 404 -10.11 -6.94 6.16
C VAL A 404 -11.18 -5.93 5.80
N ILE A 405 -12.19 -6.41 5.07
CA ILE A 405 -13.32 -5.63 4.54
C ILE A 405 -14.61 -6.39 4.84
N ASP A 406 -15.25 -6.04 5.95
CA ASP A 406 -16.46 -6.73 6.44
C ASP A 406 -17.16 -5.93 7.55
N TYR A 407 -18.35 -6.37 7.94
CA TYR A 407 -18.96 -5.95 9.20
C TYR A 407 -18.26 -6.60 10.39
N VAL A 408 -18.19 -5.87 11.51
CA VAL A 408 -17.63 -6.36 12.77
C VAL A 408 -18.73 -7.11 13.53
N PRO A 409 -18.59 -8.42 13.78
CA PRO A 409 -19.68 -9.26 14.28
C PRO A 409 -20.16 -8.91 15.70
N ASP A 410 -19.29 -8.25 16.47
CA ASP A 410 -19.52 -7.88 17.87
C ASP A 410 -20.57 -6.76 18.02
N TYR A 411 -20.78 -5.98 16.95
CA TYR A 411 -21.72 -4.86 16.94
C TYR A 411 -23.04 -5.24 16.27
N ALA A 412 -24.15 -4.79 16.86
CA ALA A 412 -25.48 -5.01 16.34
C ALA A 412 -25.74 -4.22 15.05
N GLU A 413 -26.75 -4.67 14.30
CA GLU A 413 -27.40 -3.95 13.21
C GLU A 413 -26.45 -3.52 12.09
N ASN A 414 -25.34 -4.25 11.92
CA ASN A 414 -24.30 -3.91 10.96
C ASN A 414 -23.84 -2.44 11.12
N SER A 415 -23.72 -1.99 12.38
CA SER A 415 -23.39 -0.59 12.70
C SER A 415 -21.91 -0.25 12.55
N VAL A 416 -21.02 -1.25 12.47
CA VAL A 416 -19.58 -1.07 12.27
C VAL A 416 -19.08 -1.92 11.12
N PHE A 417 -18.48 -1.27 10.13
CA PHE A 417 -17.80 -1.89 9.01
C PHE A 417 -16.31 -1.55 9.05
N VAL A 418 -15.45 -2.45 8.60
CA VAL A 418 -14.01 -2.22 8.49
C VAL A 418 -13.61 -2.25 7.03
N CYS A 419 -12.68 -1.40 6.64
CA CYS A 419 -12.11 -1.36 5.29
C CYS A 419 -10.62 -1.04 5.40
N THR A 420 -9.82 -2.03 5.77
CA THR A 420 -8.41 -1.82 6.17
C THR A 420 -7.54 -3.07 5.94
N GLY A 421 -6.37 -3.15 6.59
CA GLY A 421 -5.46 -4.31 6.51
C GLY A 421 -4.63 -4.35 5.22
N GLY A 422 -4.22 -3.19 4.71
CA GLY A 422 -3.58 -3.02 3.40
C GLY A 422 -2.27 -3.79 3.16
N SER A 423 -1.66 -4.38 4.20
CA SER A 423 -0.57 -5.38 4.16
C SER A 423 0.59 -5.03 3.22
N GLY A 424 0.91 -3.73 3.15
CA GLY A 424 1.97 -3.21 2.29
C GLY A 424 1.72 -3.34 0.78
N HIS A 425 0.47 -3.48 0.33
CA HIS A 425 0.14 -3.61 -1.10
C HIS A 425 -1.18 -2.95 -1.54
N GLY A 426 -1.92 -2.30 -0.64
CA GLY A 426 -3.24 -1.69 -0.91
C GLY A 426 -3.30 -0.52 -1.89
N ALA A 427 -2.28 0.34 -1.92
CA ALA A 427 -2.31 1.62 -2.67
C ALA A 427 -2.68 1.48 -4.15
N LYS A 428 -2.17 0.42 -4.80
CA LYS A 428 -2.41 0.20 -6.24
C LYS A 428 -3.87 -0.09 -6.58
N PHE A 429 -4.72 -0.39 -5.61
CA PHE A 429 -6.13 -0.77 -5.81
C PHE A 429 -7.11 0.37 -5.59
N LEU A 430 -6.65 1.61 -5.32
CA LEU A 430 -7.49 2.79 -5.13
C LEU A 430 -8.66 2.92 -6.14
N PRO A 431 -8.51 2.65 -7.45
CA PRO A 431 -9.60 2.85 -8.39
C PRO A 431 -10.68 1.75 -8.39
N VAL A 432 -10.42 0.58 -7.79
CA VAL A 432 -11.34 -0.58 -7.86
C VAL A 432 -11.74 -1.12 -6.48
N LEU A 433 -10.95 -0.82 -5.44
CA LEU A 433 -11.15 -1.35 -4.09
C LEU A 433 -12.52 -0.98 -3.53
N GLY A 434 -12.94 0.26 -3.71
CA GLY A 434 -14.18 0.82 -3.19
C GLY A 434 -15.41 0.13 -3.75
N GLU A 435 -15.43 -0.21 -5.04
CA GLU A 435 -16.56 -0.91 -5.67
C GLU A 435 -16.73 -2.31 -5.09
N HIS A 436 -15.64 -3.07 -4.93
CA HIS A 436 -15.70 -4.37 -4.25
C HIS A 436 -16.09 -4.24 -2.77
N ALA A 437 -15.55 -3.25 -2.07
CA ALA A 437 -15.85 -3.02 -0.66
C ALA A 437 -17.32 -2.60 -0.44
N ALA A 438 -17.85 -1.75 -1.31
CA ALA A 438 -19.24 -1.32 -1.29
C ALA A 438 -20.20 -2.46 -1.63
N ASP A 439 -19.82 -3.38 -2.53
CA ASP A 439 -20.60 -4.59 -2.79
C ASP A 439 -20.67 -5.51 -1.55
N ILE A 440 -19.58 -5.65 -0.79
CA ILE A 440 -19.61 -6.34 0.52
C ILE A 440 -20.46 -5.57 1.53
N PHE A 441 -20.33 -4.24 1.59
CA PHE A 441 -21.10 -3.39 2.48
C PHE A 441 -22.62 -3.54 2.27
N GLU A 442 -23.08 -3.62 1.02
CA GLU A 442 -24.51 -3.76 0.70
C GLU A 442 -25.03 -5.19 0.87
N ASN A 443 -24.22 -6.19 0.51
CA ASN A 443 -24.72 -7.55 0.29
C ASN A 443 -24.16 -8.58 1.28
N GLY A 444 -23.17 -8.23 2.10
CA GLY A 444 -22.50 -9.15 3.02
C GLY A 444 -22.02 -10.41 2.30
N ASP A 445 -22.44 -11.59 2.77
CA ASP A 445 -22.10 -12.88 2.16
C ASP A 445 -22.70 -13.12 0.77
N LYS A 446 -23.68 -12.31 0.35
CA LYS A 446 -24.27 -12.36 -1.00
C LYS A 446 -23.54 -11.47 -2.01
N SER A 447 -22.44 -10.84 -1.61
CA SER A 447 -21.58 -10.04 -2.47
C SER A 447 -21.11 -10.83 -3.70
N LYS A 448 -21.08 -10.15 -4.84
CA LYS A 448 -20.63 -10.70 -6.13
C LYS A 448 -19.13 -10.61 -6.33
N THR A 449 -18.41 -9.84 -5.49
CA THR A 449 -16.96 -9.79 -5.59
C THR A 449 -16.32 -11.14 -5.29
N TYR A 450 -15.42 -11.56 -6.18
CA TYR A 450 -14.60 -12.76 -5.96
C TYR A 450 -13.61 -12.59 -4.80
N MET A 451 -13.46 -11.37 -4.26
CA MET A 451 -12.61 -11.09 -3.10
C MET A 451 -13.30 -11.35 -1.76
N ARG A 452 -14.64 -11.48 -1.72
CA ARG A 452 -15.41 -11.70 -0.47
C ARG A 452 -14.83 -12.82 0.42
N PRO A 453 -14.50 -14.03 -0.09
CA PRO A 453 -13.97 -15.10 0.75
C PRO A 453 -12.63 -14.77 1.44
N LEU A 454 -11.86 -13.84 0.88
CA LEU A 454 -10.53 -13.45 1.35
C LEU A 454 -10.56 -12.22 2.25
N TRP A 455 -11.54 -11.34 2.09
CA TRP A 455 -11.61 -10.07 2.80
C TRP A 455 -12.48 -10.11 4.05
N ARG A 456 -13.23 -11.20 4.27
CA ARG A 456 -14.10 -11.34 5.43
C ARG A 456 -13.39 -11.20 6.78
N TRP A 457 -14.19 -10.89 7.80
CA TRP A 457 -13.82 -11.10 9.19
C TRP A 457 -13.51 -12.59 9.41
N ARG A 458 -12.36 -12.88 10.02
CA ARG A 458 -11.80 -14.24 10.07
C ARG A 458 -11.12 -14.54 11.41
N PRO A 459 -11.90 -14.74 12.49
CA PRO A 459 -11.35 -15.01 13.83
C PRO A 459 -10.67 -16.36 13.92
N GLU A 460 -10.96 -17.28 13.00
CA GLU A 460 -10.34 -18.59 12.92
C GLU A 460 -8.95 -18.59 12.29
N ALA A 461 -8.56 -17.51 11.60
CA ALA A 461 -7.26 -17.43 10.94
C ALA A 461 -6.14 -17.23 11.98
N GLN A 462 -5.06 -17.98 11.83
CA GLN A 462 -3.91 -17.89 12.75
C GLN A 462 -3.05 -16.66 12.45
N ARG A 463 -2.51 -16.03 13.51
CA ARG A 463 -1.45 -15.02 13.39
C ARG A 463 -0.21 -15.65 12.73
N ARG A 464 0.22 -15.05 11.63
CA ARG A 464 1.38 -15.45 10.80
C ARG A 464 2.01 -14.19 10.21
N ASN A 465 3.05 -14.38 9.38
CA ASN A 465 3.72 -13.30 8.64
C ASN A 465 4.44 -12.30 9.56
N GLY A 466 4.85 -12.76 10.74
CA GLY A 466 5.56 -11.99 11.75
C GLY A 466 4.65 -11.53 12.90
N LEU A 467 3.32 -11.53 12.73
CA LEU A 467 2.37 -11.12 13.78
C LEU A 467 2.44 -12.01 15.03
N GLU A 468 2.98 -13.22 14.88
CA GLU A 468 3.27 -14.17 15.95
C GLU A 468 4.50 -13.81 16.80
N GLU A 469 5.39 -12.92 16.32
CA GLU A 469 6.69 -12.65 16.96
C GLU A 469 6.56 -11.85 18.28
N GLY A 470 5.55 -10.97 18.38
CA GLY A 470 5.25 -10.20 19.60
C GLY A 470 6.36 -9.21 20.02
N PRO A 471 6.25 -8.64 21.24
CA PRO A 471 7.20 -7.63 21.75
C PRO A 471 8.61 -8.18 22.05
N GLY A 472 8.78 -9.49 22.20
CA GLY A 472 10.09 -10.13 22.31
C GLY A 472 10.78 -10.36 20.96
N GLY A 473 10.07 -10.14 19.86
CA GLY A 473 10.53 -10.42 18.51
C GLY A 473 11.50 -9.36 17.97
N ARG A 474 12.37 -9.77 17.03
CA ARG A 474 13.34 -8.89 16.35
C ARG A 474 12.72 -7.73 15.55
N ARG A 475 11.40 -7.80 15.31
CA ARG A 475 10.64 -6.75 14.62
C ARG A 475 10.33 -5.58 15.56
N ASP A 476 10.27 -5.79 16.88
CA ASP A 476 9.98 -4.70 17.80
C ASP A 476 11.13 -3.70 17.82
N ILE A 477 10.79 -2.42 17.62
CA ILE A 477 11.76 -1.38 17.38
C ILE A 477 12.61 -1.08 18.62
N SER A 478 12.16 -1.46 19.81
CA SER A 478 12.98 -1.39 21.03
C SER A 478 14.24 -2.24 20.96
N HIS A 479 14.27 -3.27 20.10
CA HIS A 479 15.45 -4.13 19.87
C HIS A 479 16.26 -3.70 18.65
N ALA A 480 15.81 -2.67 17.92
CA ALA A 480 16.51 -2.18 16.75
C ALA A 480 17.71 -1.32 17.15
N SER A 481 18.80 -1.45 16.42
CA SER A 481 19.93 -0.51 16.48
C SER A 481 19.73 0.61 15.48
N PHE A 482 20.07 1.84 15.87
CA PHE A 482 20.07 3.03 15.02
C PHE A 482 21.51 3.50 14.81
N LEU A 483 21.76 4.21 13.72
CA LEU A 483 23.04 4.87 13.44
C LEU A 483 23.05 6.29 14.00
#